data_AF-A0A4S4LNG6-F1
#
_entry.id   AF-A0A4S4LNG6-F1
#
_cell.length_a   1.000
_cell.length_b   1.000
_cell.length_c   1.000
_cell.angle_alpha   90.00
_cell.angle_beta   90.00
_cell.angle_gamma   90.00
#
_symmetry.space_group_name_H-M   'P 1'
#
loop_
_entity.id
_entity.type
_entity.pdbx_description
1 polymer ?
#
loop_
_entity_poly.entity_id
_entity_poly.type
_entity_poly.pdbx_seq_one_letter_code
_entity_poly.pdbx_strand_id
1 'polypeptide(L)'
;MILDKTAQLASDPQTYNLGTAFALRAPEVVLRAGYGTKIDIWAIGCLAYFELLTGLWAFHPERGADFDLEDDHLARMLELTGERFSQAMLARAELSQKHFDNNGNLLRIGQLIPVGIEATLKDVSDLADDDIPPAAEFIRACLRLDLDDRPTAEQLLWHPWMKGANVCQDYRPPTAV
;
A
#
# COMPACT_ATOMS: atom_id res chain seq x y z
N MET A 1 15.45 2.14 28.59
CA MET A 1 14.14 2.83 28.70
C MET A 1 13.81 3.54 27.37
N ILE A 2 13.87 2.81 26.24
CA ILE A 2 13.71 3.35 24.87
C ILE A 2 12.76 2.44 24.06
N LEU A 3 11.70 1.93 24.68
CA LEU A 3 10.71 1.09 23.98
C LEU A 3 9.27 1.63 24.06
N ASP A 4 9.09 2.89 24.47
CA ASP A 4 7.73 3.44 24.72
C ASP A 4 7.40 4.70 23.90
N LYS A 5 8.36 5.24 23.14
CA LYS A 5 8.13 6.47 22.34
C LYS A 5 7.53 6.25 20.96
N THR A 6 7.60 5.03 20.42
CA THR A 6 7.03 4.70 19.10
C THR A 6 5.51 4.54 19.18
N ALA A 7 4.97 4.05 20.30
CA ALA A 7 3.53 3.94 20.52
C ALA A 7 2.84 5.30 20.74
N GLN A 8 3.53 6.25 21.39
CA GLN A 8 2.98 7.59 21.70
C GLN A 8 2.91 8.55 20.51
N LEU A 9 3.60 8.26 19.40
CA LEU A 9 3.54 9.06 18.16
C LEU A 9 2.32 8.75 17.29
N ALA A 10 1.62 7.63 17.53
CA ALA A 10 0.46 7.21 16.74
C ALA A 10 -0.84 7.96 17.10
N SER A 11 -0.87 8.61 18.26
CA SER A 11 -2.07 9.25 18.83
C SER A 11 -2.11 10.78 18.72
N ASP A 12 -1.16 11.42 18.03
CA ASP A 12 -1.16 12.87 17.80
C ASP A 12 -1.89 13.20 16.49
N PRO A 13 -3.00 13.95 16.49
CA PRO A 13 -3.72 14.32 15.26
C PRO A 13 -2.86 15.09 14.24
N GLN A 14 -1.69 15.62 14.61
CA GLN A 14 -0.74 16.20 13.66
C GLN A 14 0.10 15.18 12.88
N THR A 15 0.26 13.92 13.33
CA THR A 15 1.17 12.96 12.67
C THR A 15 0.62 12.38 11.37
N TYR A 16 -0.70 12.42 11.12
CA TYR A 16 -1.30 11.97 9.86
C TYR A 16 -1.17 12.98 8.72
N ASN A 17 -0.65 14.18 9.01
CA ASN A 17 -0.31 15.18 7.99
C ASN A 17 1.09 14.90 7.40
N LEU A 18 1.28 13.67 6.89
CA LEU A 18 2.48 13.31 6.16
C LEU A 18 2.62 14.26 4.95
N GLY A 19 3.79 14.90 4.81
CA GLY A 19 4.17 15.66 3.62
C GLY A 19 4.26 14.82 2.33
N THR A 20 4.03 13.51 2.44
CA THR A 20 3.91 12.56 1.34
C THR A 20 2.68 12.85 0.49
N ALA A 21 2.85 12.83 -0.83
CA ALA A 21 1.78 12.97 -1.80
C ALA A 21 0.62 12.04 -1.48
N PHE A 22 -0.61 12.55 -1.61
CA PHE A 22 -1.80 11.82 -1.16
C PHE A 22 -1.92 10.43 -1.80
N ALA A 23 -1.56 10.29 -3.08
CA ALA A 23 -1.56 9.03 -3.84
C ALA A 23 -0.57 7.96 -3.34
N LEU A 24 0.43 8.33 -2.53
CA LEU A 24 1.42 7.39 -1.96
C LEU A 24 1.07 7.00 -0.52
N ARG A 25 -0.02 7.50 0.04
CA ARG A 25 -0.40 7.22 1.42
C ARG A 25 -0.90 5.78 1.53
N ALA A 26 -0.30 5.05 2.46
CA ALA A 26 -0.71 3.70 2.82
C ALA A 26 -2.11 3.70 3.47
N PRO A 27 -2.87 2.60 3.37
CA PRO A 27 -4.23 2.53 3.89
C PRO A 27 -4.33 2.80 5.38
N GLU A 28 -3.35 2.37 6.17
CA GLU A 28 -3.29 2.63 7.61
C GLU A 28 -3.14 4.13 7.96
N VAL A 29 -2.57 4.92 7.05
CA VAL A 29 -2.47 6.39 7.19
C VAL A 29 -3.81 7.03 6.84
N VAL A 30 -4.46 6.58 5.77
CA VAL A 30 -5.79 7.07 5.36
C VAL A 30 -6.83 6.76 6.44
N LEU A 31 -6.80 5.56 7.01
CA LEU A 31 -7.76 5.08 8.01
C LEU A 31 -7.42 5.45 9.45
N ARG A 32 -6.23 6.01 9.69
CA ARG A 32 -5.70 6.32 11.01
C ARG A 32 -5.71 5.10 11.93
N ALA A 33 -5.07 4.03 11.47
CA ALA A 33 -4.99 2.74 12.15
C ALA A 33 -3.68 2.56 12.95
N GLY A 34 -2.91 3.63 13.11
CA GLY A 34 -1.50 3.57 13.52
C GLY A 34 -0.60 3.11 12.36
N TYR A 35 0.60 3.67 12.27
CA TYR A 35 1.55 3.37 11.20
C TYR A 35 2.94 3.09 11.75
N GLY A 36 3.77 2.44 10.94
CA GLY A 36 5.17 2.14 11.23
C GLY A 36 6.03 2.22 9.98
N THR A 37 7.23 1.65 10.01
CA THR A 37 8.19 1.68 8.89
C THR A 37 7.68 1.01 7.62
N LYS A 38 6.67 0.14 7.70
CA LYS A 38 6.08 -0.54 6.55
C LYS A 38 5.27 0.39 5.63
N ILE A 39 5.01 1.65 6.01
CA ILE A 39 4.48 2.65 5.05
C ILE A 39 5.44 2.88 3.89
N ASP A 40 6.75 2.75 4.13
CA ASP A 40 7.77 2.91 3.09
C ASP A 40 7.71 1.75 2.09
N ILE A 41 7.34 0.55 2.56
CA ILE A 41 7.13 -0.61 1.69
C ILE A 41 5.92 -0.41 0.77
N TRP A 42 4.84 0.20 1.28
CA TRP A 42 3.71 0.61 0.43
C TRP A 42 4.15 1.61 -0.63
N ALA A 43 4.89 2.65 -0.23
CA ALA A 43 5.40 3.66 -1.15
C ALA A 43 6.30 3.04 -2.23
N ILE A 44 7.16 2.07 -1.87
CA ILE A 44 7.97 1.29 -2.83
C ILE A 44 7.07 0.55 -3.82
N GLY A 45 5.98 -0.09 -3.37
CA GLY A 45 5.01 -0.74 -4.25
C GLY A 45 4.38 0.24 -5.24
N CYS A 46 3.96 1.41 -4.77
CA CYS A 46 3.41 2.46 -5.62
C CYS A 46 4.43 2.98 -6.64
N LEU A 47 5.69 3.17 -6.24
CA LEU A 47 6.76 3.65 -7.12
C LEU A 47 7.20 2.60 -8.13
N ALA A 48 7.31 1.33 -7.72
CA ALA A 48 7.61 0.23 -8.62
C ALA A 48 6.53 0.09 -9.70
N TYR A 49 5.26 0.21 -9.30
CA TYR A 49 4.14 0.23 -10.24
C TYR A 49 4.19 1.47 -11.15
N PHE A 50 4.31 2.67 -10.56
CA PHE A 50 4.25 3.94 -11.28
C PHE A 50 5.47 4.24 -12.12
N GLU A 51 6.62 4.46 -11.50
CA GLU A 51 7.77 5.06 -12.17
C GLU A 51 8.56 4.05 -12.99
N LEU A 52 8.58 2.78 -12.56
CA LEU A 52 9.43 1.77 -13.17
C LEU A 52 8.74 0.95 -14.26
N LEU A 53 7.46 0.62 -14.09
CA LEU A 53 6.81 -0.36 -14.95
C LEU A 53 5.75 0.24 -15.88
N THR A 54 4.92 1.17 -15.40
CA THR A 54 3.76 1.63 -16.17
C THR A 54 3.86 3.09 -16.63
N GLY A 55 4.64 3.92 -15.96
CA GLY A 55 4.58 5.38 -16.11
C GLY A 55 3.26 6.00 -15.63
N LEU A 56 2.39 5.24 -14.96
CA LEU A 56 1.06 5.67 -14.49
C LEU A 56 0.90 5.58 -12.97
N TRP A 57 0.33 6.60 -12.35
CA TRP A 57 0.18 6.63 -10.89
C TRP A 57 -0.63 5.41 -10.45
N ALA A 58 -0.13 4.68 -9.43
CA ALA A 58 -0.84 3.52 -8.89
C ALA A 58 -2.25 3.89 -8.40
N PHE A 59 -2.37 5.06 -7.80
CA PHE A 59 -3.64 5.62 -7.33
C PHE A 59 -3.75 7.08 -7.75
N HIS A 60 -4.87 7.45 -8.37
CA HIS A 60 -5.24 8.84 -8.65
C HIS A 60 -6.65 9.08 -8.11
N PRO A 61 -6.80 9.31 -6.79
CA PRO A 61 -8.11 9.47 -6.20
C PRO A 61 -8.73 10.80 -6.61
N GLU A 62 -10.03 10.78 -6.86
CA GLU A 62 -10.84 11.95 -7.22
C GLU A 62 -11.95 12.20 -6.20
N ARG A 63 -12.50 13.41 -6.21
CA ARG A 63 -13.68 13.73 -5.40
C ARG A 63 -14.94 13.53 -6.24
N GLY A 64 -15.86 12.73 -5.72
CA GLY A 64 -17.19 12.56 -6.30
C GLY A 64 -18.21 13.53 -5.73
N ALA A 65 -19.44 13.43 -6.23
CA ALA A 65 -20.59 14.12 -5.64
C ALA A 65 -20.93 13.56 -4.25
N ASP A 66 -20.87 12.23 -4.12
CA ASP A 66 -21.35 11.50 -2.94
C ASP A 66 -20.21 10.88 -2.10
N PHE A 67 -18.95 11.01 -2.52
CA PHE A 67 -17.78 10.43 -1.85
C PHE A 67 -16.61 11.40 -1.80
N ASP A 68 -15.80 11.32 -0.76
CA ASP A 68 -14.62 12.17 -0.61
C ASP A 68 -13.36 11.53 -1.23
N LEU A 69 -12.24 12.25 -1.13
CA LEU A 69 -10.96 11.81 -1.71
C LEU A 69 -10.42 10.54 -1.02
N GLU A 70 -10.71 10.34 0.26
CA GLU A 70 -10.26 9.15 1.01
C GLU A 70 -11.11 7.94 0.62
N ASP A 71 -12.43 8.11 0.45
CA ASP A 71 -13.33 7.07 -0.05
C ASP A 71 -12.85 6.53 -1.42
N ASP A 72 -12.58 7.39 -2.40
CA ASP A 72 -12.12 6.96 -3.73
C ASP A 72 -10.72 6.33 -3.67
N HIS A 73 -9.84 6.83 -2.82
CA HIS A 73 -8.51 6.24 -2.66
C HIS A 73 -8.60 4.81 -2.13
N LEU A 74 -9.42 4.57 -1.11
CA LEU A 74 -9.66 3.23 -0.57
C LEU A 74 -10.31 2.31 -1.61
N ALA A 75 -11.24 2.83 -2.43
CA ALA A 75 -11.82 2.05 -3.54
C ALA A 75 -10.75 1.62 -4.54
N ARG A 76 -9.89 2.54 -5.00
CA ARG A 76 -8.82 2.22 -5.95
C ARG A 76 -7.84 1.19 -5.40
N MET A 77 -7.53 1.25 -4.10
CA MET A 77 -6.72 0.23 -3.42
C MET A 77 -7.38 -1.16 -3.50
N LEU A 78 -8.68 -1.25 -3.22
CA LEU A 78 -9.44 -2.52 -3.29
C LEU A 78 -9.56 -3.04 -4.73
N GLU A 79 -9.76 -2.15 -5.71
CA GLU A 79 -9.89 -2.47 -7.13
C GLU A 79 -8.59 -3.01 -7.73
N LEU A 80 -7.45 -2.40 -7.38
CA LEU A 80 -6.13 -2.80 -7.87
C LEU A 80 -5.65 -4.11 -7.22
N THR A 81 -5.75 -4.20 -5.90
CA THR A 81 -5.21 -5.35 -5.14
C THR A 81 -6.15 -6.55 -5.18
N GLY A 82 -7.46 -6.34 -5.31
CA GLY A 82 -8.48 -7.38 -5.14
C GLY A 82 -8.67 -7.82 -3.68
N GLU A 83 -8.01 -7.17 -2.71
CA GLU A 83 -8.06 -7.54 -1.30
C GLU A 83 -9.29 -6.97 -0.58
N ARG A 84 -9.41 -7.32 0.70
CA ARG A 84 -10.34 -6.73 1.66
C ARG A 84 -9.57 -6.45 2.93
N PHE A 85 -9.88 -5.33 3.58
CA PHE A 85 -9.33 -5.04 4.90
C PHE A 85 -9.76 -6.09 5.91
N SER A 86 -8.82 -6.60 6.71
CA SER A 86 -9.17 -7.45 7.83
C SER A 86 -10.05 -6.72 8.83
N GLN A 87 -10.94 -7.46 9.50
CA GLN A 87 -11.76 -6.91 10.58
C GLN A 87 -10.89 -6.37 11.73
N ALA A 88 -9.69 -6.94 11.94
CA ALA A 88 -8.74 -6.45 12.92
C ALA A 88 -8.18 -5.06 12.56
N MET A 89 -7.90 -4.80 11.27
CA MET A 89 -7.49 -3.48 10.80
C MET A 89 -8.62 -2.46 10.89
N LEU A 90 -9.83 -2.82 10.50
CA LEU A 90 -10.99 -1.95 10.62
C LEU A 90 -11.31 -1.62 12.09
N ALA A 91 -11.18 -2.59 13.00
CA ALA A 91 -11.45 -2.37 14.42
C ALA A 91 -10.49 -1.39 15.11
N ARG A 92 -9.22 -1.30 14.67
CA ARG A 92 -8.23 -0.35 15.22
C ARG A 92 -8.22 1.02 14.51
N ALA A 93 -8.83 1.13 13.34
CA ALA A 93 -8.84 2.34 12.53
C ALA A 93 -9.85 3.36 13.07
N GLU A 94 -9.38 4.56 13.42
CA GLU A 94 -10.25 5.65 13.91
C GLU A 94 -11.30 6.07 12.89
N LEU A 95 -10.97 6.01 11.58
CA LEU A 95 -11.86 6.40 10.50
C LEU A 95 -12.61 5.22 9.86
N SER A 96 -12.56 4.01 10.42
CA SER A 96 -13.22 2.85 9.81
C SER A 96 -14.72 3.08 9.59
N GLN A 97 -15.45 3.53 10.61
CA GLN A 97 -16.90 3.74 10.52
C GLN A 97 -17.28 4.91 9.60
N LYS A 98 -16.32 5.79 9.26
CA LYS A 98 -16.55 6.84 8.27
C LYS A 98 -16.67 6.23 6.87
N HIS A 99 -15.88 5.20 6.56
CA HIS A 99 -15.71 4.68 5.20
C HIS A 99 -16.38 3.34 4.96
N PHE A 100 -16.46 2.47 5.98
CA PHE A 100 -16.91 1.09 5.84
C PHE A 100 -18.17 0.76 6.66
N ASP A 101 -18.96 -0.17 6.11
CA ASP A 101 -20.03 -0.86 6.84
C ASP A 101 -19.46 -1.96 7.77
N ASN A 102 -20.34 -2.61 8.54
CA ASN A 102 -19.94 -3.69 9.45
C ASN A 102 -19.43 -4.96 8.72
N ASN A 103 -19.63 -5.06 7.41
CA ASN A 103 -19.15 -6.17 6.59
C ASN A 103 -17.80 -5.84 5.91
N GLY A 104 -17.27 -4.62 6.06
CA GLY A 104 -16.06 -4.16 5.42
C GLY A 104 -16.25 -3.66 3.97
N ASN A 105 -17.48 -3.32 3.57
CA ASN A 105 -17.77 -2.68 2.29
C ASN A 105 -17.78 -1.16 2.41
N LEU A 106 -17.38 -0.46 1.35
CA LEU A 106 -17.44 1.01 1.33
C LEU A 106 -18.89 1.50 1.37
N LEU A 107 -19.14 2.52 2.20
CA LEU A 107 -20.48 3.08 2.41
C LEU A 107 -21.00 3.87 1.20
N ARG A 108 -20.10 4.59 0.52
CA ARG A 108 -20.45 5.57 -0.54
C ARG A 108 -20.13 5.09 -1.95
N ILE A 109 -19.38 3.99 -2.09
CA ILE A 109 -18.98 3.42 -3.36
C ILE A 109 -19.58 2.02 -3.46
N GLY A 110 -20.68 1.90 -4.20
CA GLY A 110 -21.50 0.70 -4.22
C GLY A 110 -20.93 -0.45 -5.06
N GLN A 111 -20.31 -0.14 -6.20
CA GLN A 111 -19.71 -1.16 -7.08
C GLN A 111 -18.25 -0.81 -7.35
N LEU A 112 -17.35 -1.66 -6.85
CA LEU A 112 -15.94 -1.65 -7.22
C LEU A 112 -15.76 -2.28 -8.59
N ILE A 113 -14.90 -1.70 -9.42
CA ILE A 113 -14.52 -2.22 -10.73
C ILE A 113 -13.15 -2.90 -10.58
N PRO A 114 -13.07 -4.24 -10.60
CA PRO A 114 -11.79 -4.93 -10.47
C PRO A 114 -10.85 -4.54 -11.61
N VAL A 115 -9.65 -4.08 -11.23
CA VAL A 115 -8.58 -3.71 -12.16
C VAL A 115 -7.54 -4.82 -12.20
N GLY A 116 -6.95 -5.16 -11.06
CA GLY A 116 -5.93 -6.20 -10.94
C GLY A 116 -4.55 -5.77 -11.44
N ILE A 117 -3.51 -6.17 -10.70
CA ILE A 117 -2.12 -5.79 -10.98
C ILE A 117 -1.63 -6.42 -12.30
N GLU A 118 -1.80 -7.73 -12.50
CA GLU A 118 -1.32 -8.43 -13.71
C GLU A 118 -1.99 -7.91 -14.97
N ALA A 119 -3.32 -7.72 -14.93
CA ALA A 119 -4.08 -7.23 -16.07
C ALA A 119 -3.58 -5.84 -16.46
N THR A 120 -3.37 -4.96 -15.47
CA THR A 120 -2.87 -3.62 -15.78
C THR A 120 -1.45 -3.64 -16.32
N LEU A 121 -0.53 -4.40 -15.70
CA LEU A 121 0.83 -4.54 -16.22
C LEU A 121 0.82 -5.05 -17.67
N LYS A 122 -0.03 -6.02 -17.99
CA LYS A 122 -0.15 -6.53 -19.36
C LYS A 122 -0.65 -5.48 -20.36
N ASP A 123 -1.58 -4.63 -19.93
CA ASP A 123 -2.23 -3.67 -20.82
C ASP A 123 -1.40 -2.39 -21.04
N VAL A 124 -0.58 -2.00 -20.05
CA VAL A 124 0.05 -0.66 -20.04
C VAL A 124 1.58 -0.67 -19.95
N SER A 125 2.22 -1.79 -19.61
CA SER A 125 3.68 -1.87 -19.54
C SER A 125 4.29 -2.50 -20.80
N ASP A 126 5.57 -2.25 -21.02
CA ASP A 126 6.37 -2.90 -22.08
C ASP A 126 7.02 -4.22 -21.60
N LEU A 127 6.56 -4.79 -20.47
CA LEU A 127 7.08 -6.04 -19.95
C LEU A 127 6.74 -7.22 -20.86
N ALA A 128 7.67 -8.18 -20.97
CA ALA A 128 7.37 -9.46 -21.58
C ALA A 128 6.36 -10.24 -20.72
N ASP A 129 5.53 -11.08 -21.36
CA ASP A 129 4.51 -11.89 -20.66
C ASP A 129 5.11 -12.75 -19.53
N ASP A 130 6.36 -13.21 -19.67
CA ASP A 130 7.06 -14.01 -18.65
C ASP A 130 7.56 -13.17 -17.44
N ASP A 131 7.74 -11.86 -17.62
CA ASP A 131 8.21 -10.93 -16.59
C ASP A 131 7.06 -10.30 -15.79
N ILE A 132 5.83 -10.35 -16.31
CA ILE A 132 4.64 -9.81 -15.63
C ILE A 132 4.36 -10.54 -14.31
N PRO A 133 4.28 -11.88 -14.23
CA PRO A 133 3.99 -12.57 -12.98
C PRO A 133 4.95 -12.24 -11.82
N PRO A 134 6.29 -12.29 -11.98
CA PRO A 134 7.19 -11.96 -10.87
C PRO A 134 7.13 -10.48 -10.47
N ALA A 135 6.94 -9.56 -11.42
CA ALA A 135 6.76 -8.14 -11.12
C ALA A 135 5.45 -7.89 -10.36
N ALA A 136 4.34 -8.49 -10.80
CA ALA A 136 3.05 -8.40 -10.14
C ALA A 136 3.08 -8.98 -8.73
N GLU A 137 3.76 -10.11 -8.52
CA GLU A 137 3.97 -10.72 -7.20
C GLU A 137 4.69 -9.77 -6.25
N PHE A 138 5.75 -9.10 -6.71
CA PHE A 138 6.48 -8.12 -5.91
C PHE A 138 5.60 -6.92 -5.53
N ILE A 139 4.92 -6.32 -6.51
CA ILE A 139 4.03 -5.17 -6.27
C ILE A 139 2.93 -5.56 -5.29
N ARG A 140 2.32 -6.73 -5.46
CA ARG A 140 1.29 -7.24 -4.55
C ARG A 140 1.82 -7.42 -3.13
N ALA A 141 3.02 -7.95 -2.96
CA ALA A 141 3.65 -8.08 -1.66
C ALA A 141 3.82 -6.70 -0.97
N CYS A 142 4.12 -5.66 -1.76
CA CYS A 142 4.25 -4.30 -1.23
C CYS A 142 2.90 -3.65 -0.91
N LEU A 143 1.89 -3.87 -1.75
CA LEU A 143 0.57 -3.24 -1.68
C LEU A 143 -0.44 -4.04 -0.85
N ARG A 144 0.03 -4.85 0.11
CA ARG A 144 -0.85 -5.48 1.11
C ARG A 144 -1.61 -4.41 1.89
N LEU A 145 -2.94 -4.58 1.97
CA LEU A 145 -3.81 -3.63 2.65
C LEU A 145 -3.58 -3.65 4.16
N ASP A 146 -3.48 -4.85 4.72
CA ASP A 146 -3.16 -5.05 6.13
C ASP A 146 -1.67 -4.87 6.40
N LEU A 147 -1.34 -3.94 7.31
CA LEU A 147 0.02 -3.60 7.71
C LEU A 147 0.85 -4.83 8.15
N ASP A 148 0.21 -5.75 8.84
CA ASP A 148 0.86 -6.92 9.43
C ASP A 148 1.27 -7.95 8.37
N ASP A 149 0.52 -7.99 7.26
CA ASP A 149 0.80 -8.88 6.11
C ASP A 149 1.90 -8.33 5.20
N ARG A 150 2.20 -7.04 5.29
CA ARG A 150 3.24 -6.41 4.47
C ARG A 150 4.63 -6.85 4.95
N PRO A 151 5.54 -7.29 4.05
CA PRO A 151 6.87 -7.71 4.42
C PRO A 151 7.70 -6.54 4.93
N THR A 152 8.76 -6.83 5.67
CA THR A 152 9.81 -5.85 5.99
C THR A 152 10.71 -5.62 4.77
N ALA A 153 11.47 -4.51 4.77
CA ALA A 153 12.41 -4.22 3.69
C ALA A 153 13.46 -5.34 3.52
N GLU A 154 13.92 -5.90 4.65
CA GLU A 154 14.86 -7.03 4.65
C GLU A 154 14.27 -8.26 3.97
N GLN A 155 13.02 -8.63 4.30
CA GLN A 155 12.35 -9.76 3.66
C GLN A 155 12.12 -9.52 2.17
N LEU A 156 11.73 -8.30 1.80
CA LEU A 156 11.45 -7.91 0.43
C LEU A 156 12.72 -7.95 -0.46
N LEU A 157 13.89 -7.71 0.13
CA LEU A 157 15.19 -7.81 -0.57
C LEU A 157 15.44 -9.22 -1.14
N TRP A 158 14.87 -10.24 -0.50
CA TRP A 158 15.00 -11.64 -0.92
C TRP A 158 13.88 -12.12 -1.85
N HIS A 159 12.96 -11.23 -2.23
CA HIS A 159 11.85 -11.54 -3.13
C HIS A 159 12.37 -12.07 -4.49
N PRO A 160 11.73 -13.08 -5.11
CA PRO A 160 12.17 -13.63 -6.40
C PRO A 160 12.43 -12.59 -7.48
N TRP A 161 11.59 -11.56 -7.60
CA TRP A 161 11.78 -10.44 -8.53
C TRP A 161 13.08 -9.66 -8.31
N MET A 162 13.62 -9.64 -7.09
CA MET A 162 14.90 -9.01 -6.77
C MET A 162 16.10 -9.92 -7.05
N LYS A 163 15.88 -11.23 -7.24
CA LYS A 163 16.95 -12.22 -7.52
C LYS A 163 17.45 -12.05 -8.95
N GLY A 164 18.44 -11.17 -9.12
CA GLY A 164 19.01 -10.81 -10.42
C GLY A 164 19.26 -9.31 -10.57
N ALA A 165 18.70 -8.50 -9.67
CA ALA A 165 19.09 -7.11 -9.55
C ALA A 165 20.57 -7.02 -9.15
N ASN A 166 21.32 -6.13 -9.81
CA ASN A 166 22.67 -5.81 -9.38
C ASN A 166 22.59 -5.16 -8.00
N VAL A 167 22.84 -5.95 -6.96
CA VAL A 167 22.91 -5.44 -5.59
C VAL A 167 24.10 -4.47 -5.55
N CYS A 168 23.92 -3.30 -4.93
CA CYS A 168 25.03 -2.41 -4.67
C CYS A 168 26.12 -3.20 -3.94
N GLN A 169 27.29 -3.37 -4.57
CA GLN A 169 28.34 -4.27 -4.07
C GLN A 169 28.86 -3.87 -2.68
N ASP A 170 28.57 -2.64 -2.26
CA ASP A 170 28.94 -2.07 -0.96
C ASP A 170 27.87 -2.24 0.13
N TYR A 171 26.72 -2.89 -0.16
CA TYR A 171 25.70 -3.14 0.86
C TYR A 171 26.23 -4.10 1.93
N ARG A 172 26.39 -3.57 3.16
CA ARG A 172 26.64 -4.37 4.37
C ARG A 172 25.36 -4.39 5.20
N PRO A 173 24.69 -5.53 5.39
CA PRO A 173 23.54 -5.59 6.27
C PRO A 173 23.96 -5.16 7.69
N PRO A 174 23.10 -4.44 8.44
CA PRO A 174 23.38 -4.11 9.83
C PRO A 174 23.58 -5.40 10.63
N THR A 175 24.70 -5.54 11.33
CA THR A 175 24.87 -6.63 12.31
C THR A 175 23.82 -6.46 13.41
N ALA A 176 23.02 -7.50 13.63
CA ALA A 176 22.05 -7.55 14.72
C ALA A 176 22.74 -7.19 16.05
N VAL A 177 22.19 -6.19 16.76
CA VAL A 177 22.62 -5.74 18.09
C VAL A 177 21.81 -6.46 19.15
#